data_AF-A0A8H3CZU1-F1
#
_entry.id   AF-A0A8H3CZU1-F1
#
_cell.length_a   1.000
_cell.length_b   1.000
_cell.length_c   1.000
_cell.angle_alpha   90.00
_cell.angle_beta   90.00
_cell.angle_gamma   90.00
#
_symmetry.space_group_name_H-M   'P 1'
#
loop_
_entity.id
_entity.type
_entity.pdbx_description
1 polymer ?
#
loop_
_entity_poly.entity_id
_entity_poly.type
_entity_poly.pdbx_seq_one_letter_code
_entity_poly.pdbx_strand_id
1 'polypeptide(L)'
;MRRVLASALHPAGARSYASHHLDATLSLLLEVVSNPDSFMETIDAAIGTFTVRLAYGYSPKSQKDSILAMVHDAVRYVAISSENHRLVSDFPILKHIPGWFPGAEFQKIGQKGYKSRTRYADTLFDMRQGHIEQPSYVSGLLESKGGANANSDDTYLIKWTGASIFTAGSTMISSLIKSFFLMACLYPEAMKKAQAEIDSVVGREWIPSLQDKPALPYTDALVQEVMRMCPPVPLGLSRFTTEDIEFRDYRIPKGSKINANIWAILRDPNHFSSPHIFNPSCFLGPKPELDPRKFIFGFGRRVCPGLHVANNSAWITCAGLLSVFDIQPSLHLAAKVASLGGRESEQLYEWTEQYGMGDPLPFDCDIKPRDSAAVSVLDHSIE
;
A
#
# COMPACT_ATOMS: atom_id res chain seq x y z
N MET A 1 -6.85 -17.52 -10.82
CA MET A 1 -6.35 -16.46 -9.90
C MET A 1 -6.78 -15.06 -10.31
N ARG A 2 -6.20 -14.39 -11.33
CA ARG A 2 -6.54 -12.98 -11.63
C ARG A 2 -8.02 -12.70 -11.91
N ARG A 3 -8.69 -13.59 -12.67
CA ARG A 3 -10.15 -13.51 -12.87
C ARG A 3 -10.95 -13.59 -11.56
N VAL A 4 -10.47 -14.37 -10.60
CA VAL A 4 -11.10 -14.55 -9.27
C VAL A 4 -10.91 -13.29 -8.41
N LEU A 5 -9.72 -12.70 -8.43
CA LEU A 5 -9.49 -11.40 -7.79
C LEU A 5 -10.38 -10.31 -8.41
N ALA A 6 -10.43 -10.26 -9.75
CA ALA A 6 -11.21 -9.25 -10.46
C ALA A 6 -12.73 -9.38 -10.25
N SER A 7 -13.26 -10.58 -9.95
CA SER A 7 -14.69 -10.74 -9.73
C SER A 7 -15.20 -10.12 -8.43
N ALA A 8 -14.31 -9.79 -7.48
CA ALA A 8 -14.67 -9.14 -6.22
C ALA A 8 -14.06 -7.74 -6.07
N LEU A 9 -12.92 -7.46 -6.70
CA LEU A 9 -12.19 -6.19 -6.57
C LEU A 9 -12.44 -5.19 -7.71
N HIS A 10 -13.38 -5.50 -8.62
CA HIS A 10 -13.80 -4.57 -9.67
C HIS A 10 -14.43 -3.29 -9.07
N PRO A 11 -14.61 -2.20 -9.85
CA PRO A 11 -15.10 -0.92 -9.32
C PRO A 11 -16.35 -1.01 -8.43
N ALA A 12 -17.37 -1.80 -8.83
CA ALA A 12 -18.58 -1.95 -8.02
C ALA A 12 -18.36 -2.72 -6.69
N GLY A 13 -17.49 -3.73 -6.64
CA GLY A 13 -17.14 -4.44 -5.42
C GLY A 13 -16.23 -3.59 -4.52
N ALA A 14 -15.33 -2.80 -5.09
CA ALA A 14 -14.55 -1.83 -4.31
C ALA A 14 -15.44 -0.79 -3.61
N ARG A 15 -16.57 -0.40 -4.22
CA ARG A 15 -17.55 0.50 -3.59
C ARG A 15 -18.29 -0.14 -2.42
N SER A 16 -18.53 -1.45 -2.43
CA SER A 16 -19.20 -2.11 -1.29
C SER A 16 -18.34 -2.14 -0.01
N TYR A 17 -17.04 -1.84 -0.12
CA TYR A 17 -16.13 -1.71 1.03
C TYR A 17 -16.04 -0.29 1.60
N ALA A 18 -16.87 0.66 1.13
CA ALA A 18 -16.80 2.06 1.56
C ALA A 18 -16.90 2.24 3.09
N SER A 19 -17.85 1.56 3.75
CA SER A 19 -17.98 1.58 5.21
C SER A 19 -16.76 0.99 5.91
N HIS A 20 -16.21 -0.10 5.38
CA HIS A 20 -15.04 -0.76 5.96
C HIS A 20 -13.80 0.15 5.93
N HIS A 21 -13.64 0.94 4.87
CA HIS A 21 -12.58 1.94 4.82
C HIS A 21 -12.77 3.06 5.85
N LEU A 22 -14.02 3.50 6.07
CA LEU A 22 -14.33 4.52 7.07
C LEU A 22 -14.10 3.99 8.49
N ASP A 23 -14.62 2.81 8.83
CA ASP A 23 -14.39 2.14 10.13
C ASP A 23 -12.90 2.03 10.45
N ALA A 24 -12.11 1.56 9.47
CA ALA A 24 -10.67 1.40 9.62
C ALA A 24 -9.96 2.74 9.79
N THR A 25 -10.42 3.77 9.08
CA THR A 25 -9.89 5.13 9.23
C THR A 25 -10.21 5.69 10.61
N LEU A 26 -11.46 5.59 11.09
CA LEU A 26 -11.84 6.04 12.43
C LEU A 26 -11.02 5.34 13.52
N SER A 27 -10.86 4.02 13.41
CA SER A 27 -10.03 3.24 14.34
C SER A 27 -8.57 3.71 14.34
N LEU A 28 -8.01 4.01 13.16
CA LEU A 28 -6.67 4.58 13.04
C LEU A 28 -6.58 5.95 13.73
N LEU A 29 -7.54 6.85 13.48
CA LEU A 29 -7.53 8.19 14.04
C LEU A 29 -7.55 8.16 15.58
N LEU A 30 -8.42 7.33 16.17
CA LEU A 30 -8.54 7.16 17.62
C LEU A 30 -7.24 6.64 18.26
N GLU A 31 -6.59 5.68 17.61
CA GLU A 31 -5.34 5.11 18.10
C GLU A 31 -4.18 6.10 17.97
N VAL A 32 -4.10 6.86 16.88
CA VAL A 32 -3.07 7.91 16.70
C VAL A 32 -3.24 9.05 17.71
N VAL A 33 -4.47 9.41 18.09
CA VAL A 33 -4.71 10.37 19.19
C VAL A 33 -4.18 9.81 20.51
N SER A 34 -4.41 8.52 20.78
CA SER A 34 -4.07 7.88 22.05
C SER A 34 -2.57 7.63 22.19
N ASN A 35 -1.89 7.30 21.09
CA ASN A 35 -0.48 6.95 21.07
C ASN A 35 0.22 7.46 19.79
N PRO A 36 0.50 8.77 19.69
CA PRO A 36 1.09 9.38 18.49
C PRO A 36 2.51 8.88 18.21
N ASP A 37 3.29 8.53 19.25
CA ASP A 37 4.69 8.11 19.09
C ASP A 37 4.82 6.76 18.36
N SER A 38 3.80 5.90 18.38
CA SER A 38 3.78 4.62 17.67
C SER A 38 2.93 4.65 16.39
N PHE A 39 2.80 5.81 15.74
CA PHE A 39 1.90 5.96 14.58
C PHE A 39 2.23 4.98 13.45
N MET A 40 3.50 4.62 13.24
CA MET A 40 3.89 3.68 12.18
C MET A 40 3.38 2.26 12.44
N GLU A 41 3.52 1.75 13.67
CA GLU A 41 2.97 0.45 14.07
C GLU A 41 1.44 0.48 14.05
N THR A 42 0.85 1.60 14.49
CA THR A 42 -0.59 1.83 14.47
C THR A 42 -1.14 1.80 13.04
N ILE A 43 -0.44 2.40 12.06
CA ILE A 43 -0.80 2.31 10.64
C ILE A 43 -0.76 0.85 10.16
N ASP A 44 0.32 0.11 10.44
CA ASP A 44 0.44 -1.28 10.04
C ASP A 44 -0.67 -2.16 10.62
N ALA A 45 -0.99 -1.95 11.90
CA ALA A 45 -2.04 -2.69 12.57
C ALA A 45 -3.44 -2.35 12.02
N ALA A 46 -3.75 -1.07 11.79
CA ALA A 46 -5.04 -0.63 11.29
C ALA A 46 -5.29 -1.11 9.85
N ILE A 47 -4.32 -0.92 8.96
CA ILE A 47 -4.41 -1.35 7.56
C ILE A 47 -4.37 -2.88 7.44
N GLY A 48 -3.57 -3.55 8.28
CA GLY A 48 -3.60 -5.01 8.40
C GLY A 48 -4.97 -5.51 8.83
N THR A 49 -5.54 -4.92 9.89
CA THR A 49 -6.90 -5.25 10.38
C THR A 49 -7.95 -5.06 9.30
N PHE A 50 -7.94 -3.92 8.61
CA PHE A 50 -8.82 -3.67 7.46
C PHE A 50 -8.71 -4.79 6.42
N THR A 51 -7.48 -5.13 6.04
CA THR A 51 -7.25 -6.05 4.92
C THR A 51 -7.61 -7.50 5.29
N VAL A 52 -7.36 -7.94 6.53
CA VAL A 52 -7.76 -9.29 6.98
C VAL A 52 -9.28 -9.38 7.15
N ARG A 53 -9.95 -8.33 7.62
CA ARG A 53 -11.41 -8.25 7.67
C ARG A 53 -12.01 -8.33 6.27
N LEU A 54 -11.47 -7.58 5.32
CA LEU A 54 -11.90 -7.63 3.91
C LEU A 54 -11.68 -9.02 3.29
N ALA A 55 -10.51 -9.63 3.51
CA ALA A 55 -10.15 -10.88 2.87
C ALA A 55 -10.84 -12.10 3.50
N TYR A 56 -10.94 -12.15 4.83
CA TYR A 56 -11.34 -13.34 5.59
C TYR A 56 -12.50 -13.12 6.56
N GLY A 57 -12.94 -11.87 6.79
CA GLY A 57 -14.05 -11.59 7.71
C GLY A 57 -13.65 -11.71 9.18
N TYR A 58 -12.36 -11.59 9.45
CA TYR A 58 -11.76 -11.70 10.78
C TYR A 58 -11.35 -10.32 11.30
N SER A 59 -11.64 -10.05 12.57
CA SER A 59 -11.24 -8.82 13.27
C SER A 59 -10.15 -9.15 14.29
N PRO A 60 -8.88 -8.78 14.06
CA PRO A 60 -7.82 -8.94 15.05
C PRO A 60 -8.18 -8.24 16.36
N LYS A 61 -7.82 -8.85 17.49
CA LYS A 61 -8.21 -8.34 18.82
C LYS A 61 -7.25 -7.30 19.38
N SER A 62 -6.04 -7.20 18.82
CA SER A 62 -5.03 -6.24 19.25
C SER A 62 -4.02 -5.99 18.14
N GLN A 63 -3.25 -4.90 18.23
CA GLN A 63 -2.13 -4.63 17.32
C GLN A 63 -1.07 -5.74 17.34
N LYS A 64 -0.96 -6.48 18.44
CA LYS A 64 -0.01 -7.59 18.63
C LYS A 64 -0.58 -8.94 18.21
N ASP A 65 -1.70 -8.96 17.49
CA ASP A 65 -2.28 -10.20 17.00
C ASP A 65 -1.27 -10.93 16.10
N SER A 66 -1.06 -12.21 16.40
CA SER A 66 -0.13 -13.06 15.66
C SER A 66 -0.44 -13.13 14.16
N ILE A 67 -1.70 -12.93 13.76
CA ILE A 67 -2.11 -12.91 12.35
C ILE A 67 -1.51 -11.72 11.61
N LEU A 68 -1.46 -10.54 12.24
CA LEU A 68 -0.86 -9.34 11.66
C LEU A 68 0.65 -9.55 11.46
N ALA A 69 1.34 -10.15 12.44
CA ALA A 69 2.76 -10.45 12.34
C ALA A 69 3.11 -11.40 11.18
N MET A 70 2.24 -12.37 10.84
CA MET A 70 2.50 -13.34 9.76
C MET A 70 2.64 -12.69 8.38
N VAL A 71 2.02 -11.51 8.15
CA VAL A 71 2.09 -10.82 6.86
C VAL A 71 3.48 -10.26 6.61
N HIS A 72 4.11 -9.69 7.64
CA HIS A 72 5.43 -9.09 7.55
C HIS A 72 6.49 -10.13 7.20
N ASP A 73 6.40 -11.33 7.80
CA ASP A 73 7.25 -12.47 7.44
C ASP A 73 7.08 -12.87 5.97
N ALA A 74 5.83 -12.97 5.49
CA ALA A 74 5.55 -13.37 4.11
C ALA A 74 6.07 -12.34 3.10
N VAL A 75 5.86 -11.04 3.34
CA VAL A 75 6.32 -9.95 2.47
C VAL A 75 7.84 -9.86 2.44
N ARG A 76 8.51 -10.06 3.59
CA ARG A 76 9.97 -10.06 3.67
C ARG A 76 10.61 -11.03 2.66
N TYR A 77 10.05 -12.23 2.50
CA TYR A 77 10.59 -13.17 1.51
C TYR A 77 10.31 -12.75 0.06
N VAL A 78 9.22 -12.04 -0.21
CA VAL A 78 8.93 -11.47 -1.54
C VAL A 78 9.94 -10.38 -1.89
N ALA A 79 10.21 -9.46 -0.96
CA ALA A 79 11.24 -8.43 -1.07
C ALA A 79 12.62 -9.04 -1.34
N ILE A 80 13.10 -9.90 -0.44
CA ILE A 80 14.39 -10.60 -0.55
C ILE A 80 14.55 -11.37 -1.88
N SER A 81 13.46 -11.91 -2.42
CA SER A 81 13.47 -12.66 -3.69
C SER A 81 13.50 -11.75 -4.92
N SER A 82 12.95 -10.54 -4.82
CA SER A 82 12.83 -9.60 -5.94
C SER A 82 14.08 -8.75 -6.16
N GLU A 83 14.83 -8.52 -5.08
CA GLU A 83 15.84 -7.45 -4.98
C GLU A 83 17.27 -7.97 -5.08
N ASN A 84 17.55 -9.09 -4.42
CA ASN A 84 18.89 -9.65 -4.42
C ASN A 84 19.16 -10.41 -5.72
N HIS A 85 20.04 -9.84 -6.54
CA HIS A 85 20.65 -10.57 -7.63
C HIS A 85 21.34 -11.82 -7.09
N ARG A 86 21.03 -12.97 -7.69
CA ARG A 86 21.63 -14.25 -7.34
C ARG A 86 22.04 -14.94 -8.61
N LEU A 87 23.23 -15.51 -8.60
CA LEU A 87 23.80 -16.24 -9.75
C LEU A 87 22.87 -17.35 -10.25
N VAL A 88 22.05 -17.96 -9.40
CA VAL A 88 21.05 -18.97 -9.80
C VAL A 88 20.00 -18.43 -10.78
N SER A 89 19.78 -17.11 -10.80
CA SER A 89 18.86 -16.44 -11.73
C SER A 89 19.44 -16.40 -13.16
N ASP A 90 20.76 -16.25 -13.27
CA ASP A 90 21.47 -16.20 -14.56
C ASP A 90 21.87 -17.61 -15.03
N PHE A 91 22.24 -18.46 -14.08
CA PHE A 91 22.66 -19.83 -14.30
C PHE A 91 21.72 -20.80 -13.58
N PRO A 92 20.56 -21.15 -14.19
CA PRO A 92 19.58 -22.04 -13.58
C PRO A 92 20.12 -23.40 -13.14
N ILE A 93 21.24 -23.86 -13.72
CA ILE A 93 21.92 -25.09 -13.31
C ILE A 93 22.36 -25.06 -11.84
N LEU A 94 22.63 -23.86 -11.30
CA LEU A 94 23.01 -23.68 -9.90
C LEU A 94 21.90 -24.07 -8.92
N LYS A 95 20.64 -24.24 -9.37
CA LYS A 95 19.55 -24.73 -8.51
C LYS A 95 19.79 -26.14 -7.97
N HIS A 96 20.72 -26.88 -8.56
CA HIS A 96 21.05 -28.27 -8.21
C HIS A 96 22.27 -28.41 -7.28
N ILE A 97 22.95 -27.31 -6.91
CA ILE A 97 24.08 -27.41 -5.97
C ILE A 97 23.60 -27.91 -4.60
N PRO A 98 24.40 -28.66 -3.85
CA PRO A 98 24.01 -29.11 -2.51
C PRO A 98 23.80 -27.92 -1.55
N GLY A 99 22.83 -28.00 -0.64
CA GLY A 99 22.50 -26.92 0.29
C GLY A 99 23.60 -26.53 1.30
N TRP A 100 24.69 -27.32 1.40
CA TRP A 100 25.90 -27.00 2.17
C TRP A 100 26.92 -26.18 1.37
N PHE A 101 26.80 -26.11 0.05
CA PHE A 101 27.78 -25.49 -0.84
C PHE A 101 27.78 -23.95 -0.68
N PRO A 102 28.95 -23.28 -0.70
CA PRO A 102 29.02 -21.81 -0.65
C PRO A 102 28.18 -21.16 -1.75
N GLY A 103 27.31 -20.22 -1.39
CA GLY A 103 26.37 -19.59 -2.32
C GLY A 103 25.02 -20.32 -2.48
N ALA A 104 24.81 -21.48 -1.85
CA ALA A 104 23.52 -22.19 -1.83
C ALA A 104 22.49 -21.61 -0.85
N GLU A 105 22.76 -20.45 -0.23
CA GLU A 105 21.90 -19.80 0.75
C GLU A 105 20.49 -19.52 0.21
N PHE A 106 20.37 -19.29 -1.10
CA PHE A 106 19.08 -19.09 -1.77
C PHE A 106 18.12 -20.28 -1.58
N GLN A 107 18.63 -21.50 -1.40
CA GLN A 107 17.78 -22.67 -1.13
C GLN A 107 17.17 -22.60 0.26
N LYS A 108 17.96 -22.19 1.27
CA LYS A 108 17.47 -21.99 2.64
C LYS A 108 16.45 -20.85 2.69
N ILE A 109 16.74 -19.74 2.01
CA ILE A 109 15.81 -18.61 1.88
C ILE A 109 14.51 -19.05 1.20
N GLY A 110 14.60 -19.76 0.07
CA GLY A 110 13.44 -20.27 -0.66
C GLY A 110 12.59 -21.25 0.17
N GLN A 111 13.23 -22.17 0.89
CA GLN A 111 12.53 -23.10 1.78
C GLN A 111 11.83 -22.39 2.95
N LYS A 112 12.51 -21.43 3.59
CA LYS A 112 11.90 -20.63 4.67
C LYS A 112 10.73 -19.79 4.14
N GLY A 113 10.90 -19.15 2.99
CA GLY A 113 9.84 -18.39 2.33
C GLY A 113 8.63 -19.24 1.94
N TYR A 114 8.86 -20.44 1.39
CA TYR A 114 7.80 -21.39 1.07
C TYR A 114 7.03 -21.82 2.32
N LYS A 115 7.74 -22.16 3.41
CA LYS A 115 7.12 -22.54 4.69
C LYS A 115 6.33 -21.39 5.30
N SER A 116 6.89 -20.18 5.33
CA SER A 116 6.23 -18.97 5.83
C SER A 116 4.96 -18.67 5.04
N ARG A 117 5.05 -18.59 3.71
CA ARG A 117 3.91 -18.34 2.81
C ARG A 117 2.82 -19.40 2.93
N THR A 118 3.19 -20.68 3.02
CA THR A 118 2.24 -21.78 3.16
C THR A 118 1.54 -21.74 4.51
N ARG A 119 2.31 -21.62 5.61
CA ARG A 119 1.75 -21.48 6.96
C ARG A 119 0.73 -20.35 7.04
N TYR A 120 1.12 -19.18 6.55
CA TYR A 120 0.28 -18.00 6.51
C TYR A 120 -1.04 -18.24 5.73
N ALA A 121 -0.96 -18.79 4.51
CA ALA A 121 -2.13 -19.05 3.68
C ALA A 121 -3.03 -20.17 4.24
N ASP A 122 -2.43 -21.20 4.86
CA ASP A 122 -3.14 -22.32 5.50
C ASP A 122 -3.89 -21.82 6.73
N THR A 123 -3.19 -21.15 7.65
CA THR A 123 -3.79 -20.64 8.90
C THR A 123 -4.97 -19.72 8.62
N LEU A 124 -4.81 -18.71 7.77
CA LEU A 124 -5.91 -17.79 7.47
C LEU A 124 -7.07 -18.46 6.76
N PHE A 125 -6.78 -19.40 5.85
CA PHE A 125 -7.84 -20.11 5.17
C PHE A 125 -8.61 -21.00 6.12
N ASP A 126 -7.95 -21.69 7.06
CA ASP A 126 -8.59 -22.62 7.99
C ASP A 126 -9.35 -21.93 9.13
N MET A 127 -9.03 -20.67 9.46
CA MET A 127 -9.84 -19.84 10.36
C MET A 127 -11.31 -19.72 9.93
N ARG A 128 -11.60 -19.93 8.63
CA ARG A 128 -12.97 -19.99 8.10
C ARG A 128 -13.87 -21.03 8.80
N GLN A 129 -13.29 -22.10 9.35
CA GLN A 129 -14.06 -23.21 9.93
C GLN A 129 -14.56 -22.96 11.36
N GLY A 130 -14.22 -21.82 11.98
CA GLY A 130 -14.67 -21.55 13.35
C GLY A 130 -14.80 -20.08 13.76
N HIS A 131 -14.31 -19.12 12.97
CA HIS A 131 -14.26 -17.70 13.36
C HIS A 131 -14.47 -16.76 12.17
N ILE A 132 -15.62 -16.84 11.49
CA ILE A 132 -16.05 -15.82 10.54
C ILE A 132 -17.04 -14.91 11.25
N GLU A 133 -16.64 -13.68 11.53
CA GLU A 133 -17.51 -12.70 12.20
C GLU A 133 -18.37 -11.96 11.17
N GLN A 134 -17.90 -11.81 9.93
CA GLN A 134 -18.57 -11.02 8.88
C GLN A 134 -18.35 -11.58 7.46
N PRO A 135 -19.24 -11.28 6.49
CA PRO A 135 -19.02 -11.62 5.08
C PRO A 135 -17.71 -11.03 4.55
N SER A 136 -16.99 -11.79 3.72
CA SER A 136 -15.66 -11.44 3.22
C SER A 136 -15.42 -11.90 1.79
N TYR A 137 -14.28 -11.51 1.21
CA TYR A 137 -13.84 -12.01 -0.10
C TYR A 137 -13.81 -13.55 -0.14
N VAL A 138 -13.22 -14.20 0.86
CA VAL A 138 -13.10 -15.66 0.89
C VAL A 138 -14.46 -16.32 1.10
N SER A 139 -15.26 -15.86 2.07
CA SER A 139 -16.56 -16.49 2.36
C SER A 139 -17.54 -16.32 1.20
N GLY A 140 -17.66 -15.12 0.64
CA GLY A 140 -18.57 -14.84 -0.48
C GLY A 140 -18.19 -15.61 -1.75
N LEU A 141 -16.90 -15.77 -2.04
CA LEU A 141 -16.47 -16.60 -3.17
C LEU A 141 -16.72 -18.08 -2.93
N LEU A 142 -16.48 -18.60 -1.72
CA LEU A 142 -16.78 -19.99 -1.40
C LEU A 142 -18.28 -20.27 -1.53
N GLU A 143 -19.14 -19.42 -0.96
CA GLU A 143 -20.59 -19.51 -1.08
C GLU A 143 -21.04 -19.54 -2.54
N SER A 144 -20.53 -18.64 -3.38
CA SER A 144 -20.83 -18.60 -4.83
C SER A 144 -20.39 -19.87 -5.59
N LYS A 145 -19.50 -20.67 -5.00
CA LYS A 145 -18.94 -21.90 -5.56
C LYS A 145 -19.48 -23.18 -4.92
N GLY A 146 -20.57 -23.08 -4.14
CA GLY A 146 -21.21 -24.23 -3.50
C GLY A 146 -20.81 -24.44 -2.04
N GLY A 147 -20.17 -23.45 -1.42
CA GLY A 147 -19.81 -23.46 0.01
C GLY A 147 -18.92 -24.65 0.35
N ALA A 148 -19.39 -25.51 1.27
CA ALA A 148 -18.69 -26.73 1.67
C ALA A 148 -18.48 -27.73 0.52
N ASN A 149 -19.26 -27.63 -0.56
CA ASN A 149 -19.17 -28.50 -1.74
C ASN A 149 -18.33 -27.90 -2.89
N ALA A 150 -17.63 -26.78 -2.65
CA ALA A 150 -16.73 -26.21 -3.65
C ALA A 150 -15.65 -27.23 -4.05
N ASN A 151 -15.37 -27.33 -5.35
CA ASN A 151 -14.35 -28.26 -5.84
C ASN A 151 -12.93 -27.85 -5.36
N SER A 152 -11.97 -28.77 -5.48
CA SER A 152 -10.59 -28.57 -5.03
C SER A 152 -9.90 -27.39 -5.71
N ASP A 153 -10.17 -27.16 -6.99
CA ASP A 153 -9.52 -26.12 -7.78
C ASP A 153 -10.01 -24.73 -7.38
N ASP A 154 -11.32 -24.55 -7.22
CA ASP A 154 -11.92 -23.31 -6.72
C ASP A 154 -11.42 -23.03 -5.29
N THR A 155 -11.41 -24.04 -4.42
CA THR A 155 -10.89 -23.93 -3.04
C THR A 155 -9.42 -23.48 -3.03
N TYR A 156 -8.58 -24.11 -3.86
CA TYR A 156 -7.18 -23.74 -4.01
C TYR A 156 -7.02 -22.30 -4.50
N LEU A 157 -7.79 -21.90 -5.51
CA LEU A 157 -7.75 -20.55 -6.07
C LEU A 157 -8.20 -19.50 -5.06
N ILE A 158 -9.28 -19.73 -4.33
CA ILE A 158 -9.80 -18.79 -3.32
C ILE A 158 -8.79 -18.61 -2.20
N LYS A 159 -8.25 -19.71 -1.66
CA LYS A 159 -7.19 -19.69 -0.63
C LYS A 159 -6.02 -18.80 -1.01
N TRP A 160 -5.42 -19.05 -2.17
CA TRP A 160 -4.22 -18.32 -2.59
C TRP A 160 -4.51 -16.88 -3.01
N THR A 161 -5.70 -16.60 -3.52
CA THR A 161 -6.08 -15.22 -3.86
C THR A 161 -6.42 -14.40 -2.63
N GLY A 162 -7.11 -14.96 -1.62
CA GLY A 162 -7.30 -14.31 -0.32
C GLY A 162 -5.97 -14.00 0.37
N ALA A 163 -5.04 -14.96 0.35
CA ALA A 163 -3.70 -14.79 0.90
C ALA A 163 -2.93 -13.66 0.19
N SER A 164 -3.11 -13.55 -1.14
CA SER A 164 -2.51 -12.48 -1.94
C SER A 164 -3.11 -11.10 -1.61
N ILE A 165 -4.42 -11.03 -1.34
CA ILE A 165 -5.09 -9.77 -0.95
C ILE A 165 -4.50 -9.25 0.35
N PHE A 166 -4.38 -10.08 1.39
CA PHE A 166 -3.84 -9.61 2.67
C PHE A 166 -2.35 -9.28 2.60
N THR A 167 -1.54 -10.10 1.91
CA THR A 167 -0.11 -9.80 1.74
C THR A 167 0.12 -8.45 1.03
N ALA A 168 -0.53 -8.23 -0.12
CA ALA A 168 -0.32 -7.04 -0.92
C ALA A 168 -1.10 -5.81 -0.39
N GLY A 169 -2.32 -6.02 0.10
CA GLY A 169 -3.18 -4.95 0.59
C GLY A 169 -2.67 -4.31 1.87
N SER A 170 -2.21 -5.13 2.83
CA SER A 170 -1.75 -4.62 4.12
C SER A 170 -0.52 -3.73 3.96
N THR A 171 0.53 -4.23 3.32
CA THR A 171 1.83 -3.55 3.27
C THR A 171 1.85 -2.35 2.32
N MET A 172 1.27 -2.48 1.13
CA MET A 172 1.32 -1.40 0.13
C MET A 172 0.48 -0.19 0.53
N ILE A 173 -0.66 -0.41 1.19
CA ILE A 173 -1.47 0.70 1.70
C ILE A 173 -0.77 1.35 2.90
N SER A 174 -0.23 0.56 3.84
CA SER A 174 0.57 1.11 4.95
C SER A 174 1.73 1.99 4.47
N SER A 175 2.47 1.53 3.46
CA SER A 175 3.55 2.26 2.81
C SER A 175 3.12 3.65 2.33
N LEU A 176 1.97 3.73 1.66
CA LEU A 176 1.41 4.98 1.17
C LEU A 176 1.00 5.91 2.31
N ILE A 177 0.39 5.39 3.38
CA ILE A 177 0.00 6.21 4.53
C ILE A 177 1.24 6.70 5.29
N LYS A 178 2.26 5.87 5.51
CA LYS A 178 3.54 6.29 6.10
C LYS A 178 4.23 7.35 5.23
N SER A 179 4.17 7.20 3.91
CA SER A 179 4.68 8.20 2.97
C SER A 179 3.91 9.52 3.06
N PHE A 180 2.59 9.47 3.25
CA PHE A 180 1.78 10.66 3.51
C PHE A 180 2.26 11.38 4.79
N PHE A 181 2.52 10.67 5.90
CA PHE A 181 3.08 11.30 7.11
C PHE A 181 4.42 11.99 6.85
N LEU A 182 5.32 11.34 6.08
CA LEU A 182 6.59 11.94 5.70
C LEU A 182 6.37 13.22 4.88
N MET A 183 5.51 13.18 3.85
CA MET A 183 5.22 14.36 3.04
C MET A 183 4.50 15.45 3.84
N ALA A 184 3.65 15.10 4.80
CA ALA A 184 2.99 16.04 5.70
C ALA A 184 4.00 16.81 6.56
N CYS A 185 5.02 16.12 7.09
CA CYS A 185 6.12 16.75 7.82
C CYS A 185 6.92 17.71 6.94
N LEU A 186 7.15 17.36 5.68
CA LEU A 186 7.99 18.14 4.77
C LEU A 186 7.26 19.32 4.13
N TYR A 187 5.94 19.22 3.93
CA TYR A 187 5.13 20.19 3.19
C TYR A 187 3.86 20.60 3.96
N PRO A 188 3.99 21.17 5.18
CA PRO A 188 2.84 21.54 6.00
C PRO A 188 1.91 22.56 5.32
N GLU A 189 2.43 23.41 4.44
CA GLU A 189 1.64 24.38 3.67
C GLU A 189 0.63 23.69 2.74
N ALA A 190 1.02 22.56 2.15
CA ALA A 190 0.14 21.78 1.29
C ALA A 190 -0.95 21.10 2.12
N MET A 191 -0.60 20.61 3.31
CA MET A 191 -1.56 20.02 4.25
C MET A 191 -2.59 21.05 4.72
N LYS A 192 -2.15 22.28 5.06
CA LYS A 192 -3.04 23.38 5.47
C LYS A 192 -4.04 23.76 4.38
N LYS A 193 -3.64 23.73 3.11
CA LYS A 193 -4.55 24.00 1.99
C LYS A 193 -5.61 22.91 1.81
N ALA A 194 -5.24 21.63 2.00
CA ALA A 194 -6.21 20.53 1.95
C ALA A 194 -7.14 20.54 3.17
N GLN A 195 -6.61 20.82 4.36
CA GLN A 195 -7.40 21.07 5.57
C GLN A 195 -8.46 22.16 5.36
N ALA A 196 -8.09 23.30 4.76
CA ALA A 196 -9.03 24.38 4.46
C ALA A 196 -10.12 23.97 3.45
N GLU A 197 -9.77 23.16 2.44
CA GLU A 197 -10.75 22.60 1.50
C GLU A 197 -11.74 21.69 2.23
N ILE A 198 -11.25 20.75 3.03
CA ILE A 198 -12.06 19.82 3.82
C ILE A 198 -13.01 20.58 4.75
N ASP A 199 -12.49 21.54 5.51
CA ASP A 199 -13.28 22.35 6.44
C ASP A 199 -14.41 23.11 5.71
N SER A 200 -14.17 23.57 4.49
CA SER A 200 -15.16 24.33 3.70
C SER A 200 -16.26 23.48 3.07
N VAL A 201 -15.96 22.21 2.77
CA VAL A 201 -16.85 21.31 2.01
C VAL A 201 -17.58 20.34 2.93
N VAL A 202 -16.85 19.72 3.85
CA VAL A 202 -17.36 18.68 4.76
C VAL A 202 -17.79 19.29 6.10
N GLY A 203 -17.12 20.35 6.53
CA GLY A 203 -17.27 20.93 7.87
C GLY A 203 -16.31 20.33 8.89
N ARG A 204 -16.58 20.55 10.16
CA ARG A 204 -15.72 20.11 11.30
C ARG A 204 -16.41 19.08 12.20
N GLU A 205 -17.69 18.81 11.94
CA GLU A 205 -18.56 17.94 12.71
C GLU A 205 -18.56 16.49 12.19
N TRP A 206 -17.96 16.23 11.02
CA TRP A 206 -17.95 14.93 10.37
C TRP A 206 -16.55 14.58 9.85
N ILE A 207 -16.22 13.29 9.85
CA ILE A 207 -15.03 12.77 9.19
C ILE A 207 -15.31 12.61 7.68
N PRO A 208 -14.40 13.04 6.78
CA PRO A 208 -14.59 12.89 5.34
C PRO A 208 -14.83 11.43 4.92
N SER A 209 -15.81 11.24 4.05
CA SER A 209 -16.18 9.95 3.48
C SER A 209 -15.81 9.87 2.00
N LEU A 210 -15.86 8.66 1.41
CA LEU A 210 -15.64 8.48 -0.03
C LEU A 210 -16.66 9.23 -0.92
N GLN A 211 -17.81 9.63 -0.36
CA GLN A 211 -18.83 10.39 -1.11
C GLN A 211 -18.40 11.85 -1.32
N ASP A 212 -17.55 12.38 -0.44
CA ASP A 212 -17.07 13.76 -0.47
C ASP A 212 -15.93 13.95 -1.49
N LYS A 213 -15.27 12.85 -1.89
CA LYS A 213 -14.12 12.85 -2.81
C LYS A 213 -14.30 13.71 -4.06
N PRO A 214 -15.44 13.67 -4.80
CA PRO A 214 -15.62 14.50 -5.99
C PRO A 214 -15.62 16.01 -5.71
N ALA A 215 -15.95 16.41 -4.47
CA ALA A 215 -15.98 17.81 -4.03
C ALA A 215 -14.67 18.27 -3.35
N LEU A 216 -13.69 17.38 -3.21
CA LEU A 216 -12.38 17.64 -2.58
C LEU A 216 -11.21 17.47 -3.59
N PRO A 217 -11.19 18.24 -4.70
CA PRO A 217 -10.21 18.06 -5.77
C PRO A 217 -8.77 18.31 -5.32
N TYR A 218 -8.50 19.30 -4.46
CA TYR A 218 -7.15 19.55 -3.97
C TYR A 218 -6.67 18.43 -3.04
N THR A 219 -7.55 17.89 -2.20
CA THR A 219 -7.26 16.73 -1.35
C THR A 219 -6.99 15.49 -2.19
N ASP A 220 -7.76 15.22 -3.26
CA ASP A 220 -7.44 14.13 -4.18
C ASP A 220 -6.09 14.35 -4.87
N ALA A 221 -5.80 15.58 -5.30
CA ALA A 221 -4.54 15.93 -5.92
C ALA A 221 -3.34 15.77 -4.96
N LEU A 222 -3.53 16.04 -3.66
CA LEU A 222 -2.52 15.83 -2.63
C LEU A 222 -2.18 14.34 -2.48
N VAL A 223 -3.20 13.49 -2.43
CA VAL A 223 -3.00 12.02 -2.37
C VAL A 223 -2.34 11.50 -3.65
N GLN A 224 -2.71 12.05 -4.83
CA GLN A 224 -2.01 11.75 -6.08
C GLN A 224 -0.53 12.12 -5.99
N GLU A 225 -0.20 13.29 -5.43
CA GLU A 225 1.18 13.75 -5.32
C GLU A 225 2.02 12.90 -4.36
N VAL A 226 1.42 12.42 -3.26
CA VAL A 226 2.08 11.44 -2.37
C VAL A 226 2.44 10.18 -3.15
N MET A 227 1.51 9.66 -3.96
CA MET A 227 1.75 8.48 -4.80
C MET A 227 2.80 8.72 -5.90
N ARG A 228 2.91 9.95 -6.42
CA ARG A 228 3.93 10.33 -7.41
C ARG A 228 5.33 10.36 -6.77
N MET A 229 5.43 11.00 -5.61
CA MET A 229 6.70 11.18 -4.91
C MET A 229 7.20 9.87 -4.28
N CYS A 230 6.29 9.08 -3.71
CA CYS A 230 6.61 7.85 -2.98
C CYS A 230 5.84 6.65 -3.56
N PRO A 231 6.14 6.20 -4.80
CA PRO A 231 5.48 5.04 -5.37
C PRO A 231 5.92 3.74 -4.65
N PRO A 232 5.00 2.90 -4.12
CA PRO A 232 5.35 1.71 -3.34
C PRO A 232 6.14 0.63 -4.10
N VAL A 233 6.14 0.65 -5.43
CA VAL A 233 6.92 -0.31 -6.23
C VAL A 233 7.70 0.45 -7.30
N PRO A 234 8.78 1.15 -6.95
CA PRO A 234 9.44 2.12 -7.83
C PRO A 234 10.03 1.50 -9.11
N LEU A 235 10.40 0.22 -9.08
CA LEU A 235 10.88 -0.54 -10.25
C LEU A 235 9.82 -1.48 -10.87
N GLY A 236 8.58 -1.37 -10.39
CA GLY A 236 7.51 -2.30 -10.71
C GLY A 236 7.84 -3.76 -10.34
N LEU A 237 6.92 -4.66 -10.66
CA LEU A 237 7.19 -6.09 -10.57
C LEU A 237 7.75 -6.59 -11.90
N SER A 238 8.83 -7.37 -11.85
CA SER A 238 9.50 -7.89 -13.04
C SER A 238 8.57 -8.68 -13.96
N ARG A 239 8.85 -8.60 -15.25
CA ARG A 239 8.26 -9.42 -16.31
C ARG A 239 9.37 -10.19 -17.01
N PHE A 240 9.01 -11.32 -17.60
CA PHE A 240 9.93 -12.10 -18.42
C PHE A 240 9.33 -12.24 -19.81
N THR A 241 10.15 -12.03 -20.84
CA THR A 241 9.74 -12.22 -22.24
C THR A 241 9.52 -13.72 -22.50
N THR A 242 8.42 -14.06 -23.16
CA THR A 242 8.09 -15.46 -23.51
C THR A 242 8.61 -15.88 -24.88
N GLU A 243 9.05 -14.91 -25.65
CA GLU A 243 9.58 -14.99 -27.01
C GLU A 243 10.55 -13.83 -27.23
N ASP A 244 11.29 -13.87 -28.33
CA ASP A 244 12.11 -12.74 -28.75
C ASP A 244 11.19 -11.58 -29.15
N ILE A 245 11.51 -10.37 -28.69
CA ILE A 245 10.73 -9.15 -28.97
C ILE A 245 11.64 -8.19 -29.73
N GLU A 246 11.22 -7.80 -30.93
CA GLU A 246 11.81 -6.65 -31.62
C GLU A 246 11.10 -5.39 -31.14
N PHE A 247 11.84 -4.49 -30.49
CA PHE A 247 11.33 -3.22 -29.98
C PHE A 247 12.23 -2.08 -30.44
N ARG A 248 11.71 -1.26 -31.37
CA ARG A 248 12.51 -0.27 -32.12
C ARG A 248 13.68 -0.99 -32.80
N ASP A 249 14.91 -0.52 -32.60
CA ASP A 249 16.13 -1.09 -33.18
C ASP A 249 16.80 -2.13 -32.27
N TYR A 250 16.10 -2.58 -31.21
CA TYR A 250 16.61 -3.55 -30.25
C TYR A 250 15.89 -4.89 -30.36
N ARG A 251 16.68 -5.96 -30.42
CA ARG A 251 16.23 -7.32 -30.14
C ARG A 251 16.32 -7.60 -28.65
N ILE A 252 15.19 -7.90 -28.03
CA ILE A 252 15.09 -8.34 -26.64
C ILE A 252 14.88 -9.85 -26.65
N PRO A 253 15.89 -10.67 -26.26
CA PRO A 253 15.77 -12.12 -26.30
C PRO A 253 14.64 -12.67 -25.43
N LYS A 254 14.14 -13.85 -25.77
CA LYS A 254 13.28 -14.67 -24.92
C LYS A 254 13.94 -14.93 -23.58
N GLY A 255 13.17 -14.81 -22.50
CA GLY A 255 13.64 -15.00 -21.13
C GLY A 255 14.28 -13.75 -20.50
N SER A 256 14.37 -12.63 -21.21
CA SER A 256 14.84 -11.37 -20.63
C SER A 256 13.92 -10.85 -19.53
N LYS A 257 14.52 -10.45 -18.40
CA LYS A 257 13.84 -9.77 -17.29
C LYS A 257 13.65 -8.29 -17.63
N ILE A 258 12.39 -7.82 -17.59
CA ILE A 258 12.00 -6.44 -17.87
C ILE A 258 11.37 -5.85 -16.62
N ASN A 259 11.92 -4.71 -16.16
CA ASN A 259 11.38 -3.90 -15.07
C ASN A 259 10.88 -2.58 -15.64
N ALA A 260 9.73 -2.10 -15.18
CA ALA A 260 9.25 -0.77 -15.52
C ALA A 260 9.76 0.20 -14.45
N ASN A 261 10.66 1.12 -14.83
CA ASN A 261 11.18 2.12 -13.90
C ASN A 261 10.11 3.21 -13.64
N ILE A 262 9.14 2.87 -12.78
CA ILE A 262 8.03 3.76 -12.39
C ILE A 262 8.58 5.02 -11.74
N TRP A 263 9.64 4.92 -10.92
CA TRP A 263 10.31 6.07 -10.32
C TRP A 263 10.76 7.10 -11.36
N ALA A 264 11.44 6.65 -12.42
CA ALA A 264 11.89 7.52 -13.50
C ALA A 264 10.73 8.07 -14.34
N ILE A 265 9.71 7.24 -14.62
CA ILE A 265 8.51 7.68 -15.35
C ILE A 265 7.82 8.84 -14.61
N LEU A 266 7.66 8.74 -13.29
CA LEU A 266 7.00 9.74 -12.45
C LEU A 266 7.85 10.99 -12.17
N ARG A 267 9.04 11.06 -12.75
CA ARG A 267 10.01 12.16 -12.65
C ARG A 267 10.51 12.63 -14.02
N ASP A 268 9.85 12.21 -15.10
CA ASP A 268 10.22 12.64 -16.45
C ASP A 268 9.83 14.12 -16.64
N PRO A 269 10.79 15.03 -16.89
CA PRO A 269 10.53 16.46 -17.05
C PRO A 269 9.66 16.79 -18.28
N ASN A 270 9.48 15.84 -19.20
CA ASN A 270 8.55 16.01 -20.33
C ASN A 270 7.08 15.89 -19.91
N HIS A 271 6.82 15.30 -18.74
CA HIS A 271 5.47 14.99 -18.25
C HIS A 271 5.15 15.66 -16.90
N PHE A 272 6.18 15.98 -16.11
CA PHE A 272 6.09 16.63 -14.81
C PHE A 272 7.01 17.84 -14.79
N SER A 273 6.44 19.03 -14.62
CA SER A 273 7.15 20.32 -14.74
C SER A 273 8.19 20.53 -13.64
N SER A 274 7.89 20.04 -12.44
CA SER A 274 8.77 20.12 -11.26
C SER A 274 8.90 18.75 -10.59
N PRO A 275 9.62 17.79 -11.20
CA PRO A 275 9.55 16.37 -10.81
C PRO A 275 10.08 16.06 -9.39
N HIS A 276 10.85 16.97 -8.79
CA HIS A 276 11.42 16.82 -7.45
C HIS A 276 10.72 17.66 -6.38
N ILE A 277 9.72 18.46 -6.75
CA ILE A 277 8.97 19.33 -5.83
C ILE A 277 7.62 18.68 -5.56
N PHE A 278 7.21 18.59 -4.30
CA PHE A 278 5.87 18.16 -3.94
C PHE A 278 4.87 19.31 -4.18
N ASN A 279 4.08 19.21 -5.24
CA ASN A 279 3.10 20.22 -5.60
C ASN A 279 1.76 19.61 -6.03
N PRO A 280 0.81 19.40 -5.09
CA PRO A 280 -0.52 18.90 -5.42
C PRO A 280 -1.26 19.70 -6.49
N SER A 281 -1.00 21.01 -6.60
CA SER A 281 -1.72 21.86 -7.57
C SER A 281 -1.43 21.50 -9.02
N CYS A 282 -0.40 20.70 -9.31
CA CYS A 282 -0.06 20.30 -10.68
C CYS A 282 -1.11 19.35 -11.32
N PHE A 283 -1.92 18.68 -10.52
CA PHE A 283 -3.02 17.83 -11.01
C PHE A 283 -4.36 18.58 -11.17
N LEU A 284 -4.35 19.91 -11.03
CA LEU A 284 -5.53 20.76 -11.10
C LEU A 284 -5.50 21.69 -12.32
N GLY A 285 -6.64 22.30 -12.60
CA GLY A 285 -6.77 23.32 -13.65
C GLY A 285 -6.94 22.76 -15.06
N PRO A 286 -6.77 23.61 -16.10
CA PRO A 286 -7.12 23.26 -17.48
C PRO A 286 -6.12 22.31 -18.16
N LYS A 287 -4.90 22.20 -17.62
CA LYS A 287 -3.82 21.35 -18.15
C LYS A 287 -3.15 20.59 -16.99
N PRO A 288 -3.84 19.61 -16.39
CA PRO A 288 -3.27 18.84 -15.29
C PRO A 288 -2.14 17.93 -15.80
N GLU A 289 -1.15 17.69 -14.94
CA GLU A 289 -0.10 16.70 -15.18
C GLU A 289 -0.66 15.27 -15.23
N LEU A 290 0.17 14.31 -15.69
CA LEU A 290 -0.26 12.93 -15.83
C LEU A 290 -0.59 12.30 -14.47
N ASP A 291 -1.78 11.71 -14.37
CA ASP A 291 -2.22 10.99 -13.17
C ASP A 291 -1.25 9.82 -12.84
N PRO A 292 -0.54 9.87 -11.69
CA PRO A 292 0.46 8.87 -11.31
C PRO A 292 -0.17 7.48 -11.09
N ARG A 293 -1.47 7.43 -10.77
CA ARG A 293 -2.21 6.18 -10.54
C ARG A 293 -2.21 5.29 -11.80
N LYS A 294 -2.06 5.87 -13.00
CA LYS A 294 -1.95 5.10 -14.25
C LYS A 294 -0.65 4.27 -14.36
N PHE A 295 0.35 4.57 -13.52
CA PHE A 295 1.67 3.96 -13.58
C PHE A 295 1.96 3.12 -12.33
N ILE A 296 1.65 3.63 -11.13
CA ILE A 296 1.97 2.94 -9.86
C ILE A 296 1.24 1.59 -9.72
N PHE A 297 0.06 1.44 -10.33
CA PHE A 297 -0.68 0.19 -10.35
C PHE A 297 -0.24 -0.77 -11.46
N GLY A 298 0.79 -0.43 -12.23
CA GLY A 298 1.33 -1.23 -13.31
C GLY A 298 0.46 -1.25 -14.57
N PHE A 299 0.85 -2.08 -15.54
CA PHE A 299 0.43 -1.93 -16.94
C PHE A 299 -0.31 -3.14 -17.52
N GLY A 300 -1.20 -2.87 -18.47
CA GLY A 300 -1.83 -3.83 -19.37
C GLY A 300 -2.56 -4.98 -18.64
N ARG A 301 -2.42 -6.21 -19.17
CA ARG A 301 -3.07 -7.42 -18.63
C ARG A 301 -2.70 -7.75 -17.17
N ARG A 302 -1.65 -7.10 -16.64
CA ARG A 302 -1.11 -7.31 -15.29
C ARG A 302 -1.27 -6.10 -14.38
N VAL A 303 -2.12 -5.13 -14.73
CA VAL A 303 -2.53 -4.01 -13.86
C VAL A 303 -3.02 -4.52 -12.49
N CYS A 304 -2.80 -3.76 -11.42
CA CYS A 304 -3.17 -4.16 -10.06
C CYS A 304 -4.67 -4.48 -9.97
N PRO A 305 -5.08 -5.68 -9.53
CA PRO A 305 -6.49 -6.02 -9.38
C PRO A 305 -7.14 -5.28 -8.20
N GLY A 306 -6.36 -4.85 -7.21
CA GLY A 306 -6.84 -4.14 -6.02
C GLY A 306 -6.81 -2.62 -6.13
N LEU A 307 -6.57 -2.04 -7.32
CA LEU A 307 -6.31 -0.60 -7.47
C LEU A 307 -7.43 0.29 -6.91
N HIS A 308 -8.69 -0.14 -7.03
CA HIS A 308 -9.82 0.64 -6.55
C HIS A 308 -9.91 0.63 -5.03
N VAL A 309 -9.67 -0.53 -4.39
CA VAL A 309 -9.64 -0.66 -2.93
C VAL A 309 -8.46 0.13 -2.36
N ALA A 310 -7.28 0.02 -2.97
CA ALA A 310 -6.09 0.75 -2.52
C ALA A 310 -6.27 2.27 -2.64
N ASN A 311 -6.80 2.77 -3.77
CA ASN A 311 -7.06 4.19 -3.96
C ASN A 311 -8.10 4.74 -2.98
N ASN A 312 -9.16 3.98 -2.73
CA ASN A 312 -10.19 4.39 -1.76
C ASN A 312 -9.62 4.45 -0.35
N SER A 313 -8.89 3.40 0.06
CA SER A 313 -8.26 3.35 1.39
C SER A 313 -7.25 4.47 1.57
N ALA A 314 -6.34 4.66 0.62
CA ALA A 314 -5.33 5.71 0.71
C ALA A 314 -5.99 7.10 0.80
N TRP A 315 -7.01 7.36 -0.02
CA TRP A 315 -7.65 8.66 -0.04
C TRP A 315 -8.43 8.96 1.24
N ILE A 316 -9.30 8.06 1.71
CA ILE A 316 -10.15 8.33 2.88
C ILE A 316 -9.30 8.39 4.16
N THR A 317 -8.27 7.56 4.27
CA THR A 317 -7.36 7.60 5.41
C THR A 317 -6.57 8.91 5.43
N CYS A 318 -6.01 9.37 4.31
CA CYS A 318 -5.35 10.67 4.24
C CYS A 318 -6.31 11.84 4.52
N ALA A 319 -7.54 11.80 3.99
CA ALA A 319 -8.53 12.84 4.24
C ALA A 319 -8.95 12.91 5.72
N GLY A 320 -9.16 11.76 6.37
CA GLY A 320 -9.43 11.69 7.81
C GLY A 320 -8.26 12.15 8.68
N LEU A 321 -7.03 11.80 8.29
CA LEU A 321 -5.82 12.29 8.98
C LEU A 321 -5.70 13.80 8.87
N LEU A 322 -5.95 14.36 7.67
CA LEU A 322 -5.96 15.81 7.44
C LEU A 322 -7.06 16.51 8.24
N SER A 323 -8.26 15.93 8.35
CA SER A 323 -9.36 16.57 9.08
C SER A 323 -9.09 16.68 10.58
N VAL A 324 -8.30 15.77 11.15
CA VAL A 324 -8.07 15.66 12.60
C VAL A 324 -6.73 16.22 13.05
N PHE A 325 -5.63 16.02 12.30
CA PHE A 325 -4.28 16.23 12.82
C PHE A 325 -3.51 17.35 12.12
N ASP A 326 -2.68 18.04 12.91
CA ASP A 326 -1.50 18.75 12.44
C ASP A 326 -0.28 17.85 12.67
N ILE A 327 0.46 17.59 11.59
CA ILE A 327 1.65 16.73 11.57
C ILE A 327 2.85 17.62 11.26
N GLN A 328 3.85 17.62 12.13
CA GLN A 328 5.05 18.44 12.03
C GLN A 328 6.32 17.60 12.15
N PRO A 329 7.43 18.01 11.52
CA PRO A 329 8.67 17.26 11.64
C PRO A 329 9.21 17.34 13.07
N SER A 330 9.71 16.21 13.59
CA SER A 330 10.54 16.22 14.80
C SER A 330 11.86 16.99 14.54
N LEU A 331 12.54 17.41 15.61
CA LEU A 331 13.87 18.02 15.49
C LEU A 331 14.87 17.09 14.79
N HIS A 332 14.77 15.79 15.04
CA HIS A 332 15.64 14.78 14.41
C HIS A 332 15.37 14.69 12.91
N LEU A 333 14.09 14.59 12.50
CA LEU A 333 13.69 14.57 11.10
C LEU A 333 14.13 15.86 10.39
N ALA A 334 13.88 17.02 10.99
CA ALA A 334 14.27 18.32 10.42
C ALA A 334 15.80 18.43 10.21
N ALA A 335 16.59 17.99 11.19
CA ALA A 335 18.05 18.00 11.09
C ALA A 335 18.57 17.11 9.95
N LYS A 336 18.02 15.89 9.81
CA LYS A 336 18.41 14.99 8.72
C LYS A 336 17.96 15.49 7.34
N VAL A 337 16.79 16.11 7.24
CA VAL A 337 16.36 16.78 6.00
C VAL A 337 17.33 17.90 5.62
N ALA A 338 17.75 18.71 6.59
CA ALA A 338 18.73 19.77 6.36
C ALA A 338 20.08 19.21 5.90
N SER A 339 20.57 18.10 6.49
CA SER A 339 21.83 17.48 6.08
C SER A 339 21.83 16.92 4.67
N LEU A 340 20.66 16.55 4.14
CA LEU A 340 20.49 16.06 2.77
C LEU A 340 20.33 17.20 1.75
N GLY A 341 20.40 18.47 2.16
CA GLY A 341 20.19 19.62 1.27
C GLY A 341 18.75 20.13 1.23
N GLY A 342 17.92 19.74 2.20
CA GLY A 342 16.55 20.22 2.34
C GLY A 342 15.49 19.32 1.69
N ARG A 343 14.23 19.71 1.84
CA ARG A 343 13.04 18.94 1.39
C ARG A 343 12.87 18.83 -0.13
N GLU A 344 13.65 19.56 -0.92
CA GLU A 344 13.66 19.51 -2.38
C GLU A 344 14.88 18.76 -2.93
N SER A 345 15.70 18.19 -2.03
CA SER A 345 16.89 17.45 -2.43
C SER A 345 16.54 16.18 -3.20
N GLU A 346 17.32 15.90 -4.25
CA GLU A 346 17.26 14.62 -4.96
C GLU A 346 17.68 13.44 -4.06
N GLN A 347 18.38 13.69 -2.96
CA GLN A 347 18.81 12.67 -1.99
C GLN A 347 17.70 12.20 -1.04
N LEU A 348 16.47 12.71 -1.19
CA LEU A 348 15.34 12.26 -0.36
C LEU A 348 15.04 10.76 -0.48
N TYR A 349 15.52 10.07 -1.53
CA TYR A 349 15.41 8.60 -1.61
C TYR A 349 16.11 7.88 -0.44
N GLU A 350 17.04 8.53 0.28
CA GLU A 350 17.67 7.98 1.49
C GLU A 350 16.70 7.80 2.66
N TRP A 351 15.48 8.34 2.54
CA TRP A 351 14.39 8.09 3.47
C TRP A 351 13.57 6.86 3.14
N THR A 352 13.82 6.21 2.02
CA THR A 352 13.08 5.01 1.61
C THR A 352 13.99 3.79 1.69
N GLU A 353 13.40 2.63 1.93
CA GLU A 353 14.14 1.37 1.91
C GLU A 353 14.89 1.23 0.57
N GLN A 354 16.23 1.22 0.64
CA GLN A 354 17.05 1.00 -0.53
C GLN A 354 16.81 -0.42 -1.02
N TYR A 355 16.28 -0.51 -2.25
CA TYR A 355 15.89 -1.73 -2.93
C TYR A 355 14.59 -2.38 -2.45
N GLY A 356 13.87 -1.86 -1.44
CA GLY A 356 12.61 -2.41 -0.89
C GLY A 356 11.31 -2.02 -1.62
N MET A 357 10.16 -2.16 -0.94
CA MET A 357 8.82 -1.73 -1.39
C MET A 357 8.60 -0.21 -1.26
N GLY A 358 9.66 0.59 -1.44
CA GLY A 358 9.59 2.06 -1.37
C GLY A 358 9.13 2.62 -0.03
N ASP A 359 9.05 1.78 1.02
CA ASP A 359 8.60 2.17 2.36
C ASP A 359 9.53 3.23 2.95
N PRO A 360 9.00 4.27 3.61
CA PRO A 360 9.82 5.15 4.42
C PRO A 360 10.53 4.37 5.53
N LEU A 361 11.81 4.66 5.75
CA LEU A 361 12.55 4.25 6.94
C LEU A 361 11.88 4.83 8.19
N PRO A 362 12.01 4.20 9.37
CA PRO A 362 11.47 4.73 10.61
C PRO A 362 11.88 6.20 10.85
N PHE A 363 10.91 7.04 11.19
CA PHE A 363 11.10 8.46 11.48
C PHE A 363 10.10 8.93 12.54
N ASP A 364 10.51 9.94 13.32
CA ASP A 364 9.65 10.54 14.34
C ASP A 364 9.03 11.84 13.83
N CYS A 365 7.79 12.12 14.23
CA CYS A 365 7.10 13.37 13.95
C CYS A 365 6.22 13.81 15.14
N ASP A 366 5.93 15.10 15.22
CA ASP A 366 5.03 15.67 16.22
C ASP A 366 3.61 15.68 15.64
N ILE A 367 2.74 14.83 16.19
CA ILE A 367 1.36 14.64 15.74
C ILE A 367 0.42 15.16 16.82
N LYS A 368 -0.40 16.16 16.49
CA LYS A 368 -1.35 16.77 17.43
C LYS A 368 -2.72 16.91 16.78
N PRO A 369 -3.82 16.71 17.51
CA PRO A 369 -5.12 17.16 17.05
C PRO A 369 -5.06 18.65 16.71
N ARG A 370 -5.73 19.07 15.63
CA ARG A 370 -5.71 20.46 15.13
C ARG A 370 -6.23 21.43 16.19
N ASP A 371 -7.30 21.05 16.88
CA ASP A 371 -7.98 21.82 17.93
C ASP A 371 -8.97 20.92 18.69
N SER A 372 -9.76 21.51 19.60
CA SER A 372 -10.77 20.77 20.37
C SER A 372 -11.90 20.19 19.50
N ALA A 373 -12.27 20.84 18.39
CA ALA A 373 -13.31 20.32 17.50
C ALA A 373 -12.84 19.04 16.78
N ALA A 374 -11.54 18.96 16.43
CA ALA A 374 -10.95 17.75 15.87
C ALA A 374 -10.95 16.56 16.85
N VAL A 375 -10.91 16.81 18.16
CA VAL A 375 -11.08 15.75 19.18
C VAL A 375 -12.55 15.39 19.31
N SER A 376 -13.44 16.40 19.40
CA SER A 376 -14.88 16.16 19.57
C SER A 376 -15.49 15.36 18.43
N VAL A 377 -15.08 15.56 17.18
CA VAL A 377 -15.61 14.78 16.04
C VAL A 377 -15.31 13.28 16.17
N LEU A 378 -14.18 12.92 16.81
CA LEU A 378 -13.84 11.51 17.04
C LEU A 378 -14.74 10.89 18.12
N ASP A 379 -15.03 11.62 19.18
CA ASP A 379 -15.93 11.15 20.26
C ASP A 379 -17.35 10.89 19.71
N HIS A 380 -17.86 11.79 18.86
CA HIS A 380 -19.19 11.63 18.23
C HIS A 380 -19.22 10.52 17.17
N SER A 381 -18.07 10.11 16.64
CA SER A 381 -17.99 9.05 15.63
C SER A 381 -17.98 7.63 16.23
N ILE A 382 -17.90 7.52 17.57
CA ILE A 382 -17.94 6.24 18.32
C ILE A 382 -19.38 5.88 18.73
N GLU A 383 -20.27 6.86 18.85
CA GLU A 383 -21.71 6.69 19.16
C GLU A 383 -22.52 6.35 17.89
#